data_AF-X1ILF1-F1
#
_entry.id   AF-X1ILF1-F1
#
_cell.length_a   1.000
_cell.length_b   1.000
_cell.length_c   1.000
_cell.angle_alpha   90.00
_cell.angle_beta   90.00
_cell.angle_gamma   90.00
#
_symmetry.space_group_name_H-M   'P 1'
#
loop_
_entity.id
_entity.type
_entity.pdbx_description
1 polymer ?
#
loop_
_entity_poly.entity_id
_entity_poly.type
_entity_poly.pdbx_seq_one_letter_code
_entity_poly.pdbx_strand_id
1 'polypeptide(L)' 'MIEDTIIAISTPLGYGGLGIVRLSGKKSLPIAKKLFKSKKNKAQIPPRHPILGN' A
#
# COMPACT_ATOMS: atom_id res chain seq x y z
N MET A 1 8.83 -22.88 -0.07
CA MET A 1 8.39 -22.05 1.07
C MET A 1 8.05 -20.67 0.48
N ILE A 2 6.95 -20.02 0.89
CA ILE A 2 6.36 -18.86 0.17
C ILE A 2 6.64 -17.58 0.98
N GLU A 3 7.89 -17.12 0.95
CA GLU A 3 8.32 -15.89 1.66
C GLU A 3 8.23 -14.62 0.81
N ASP A 4 7.83 -14.77 -0.46
CA ASP A 4 7.78 -13.66 -1.39
C ASP A 4 6.75 -12.60 -0.98
N THR A 5 7.06 -11.36 -1.37
CA THR A 5 6.10 -10.25 -1.24
C THR A 5 5.37 -10.10 -2.56
N ILE A 6 4.06 -10.21 -2.52
CA ILE A 6 3.17 -10.18 -3.69
C ILE A 6 2.38 -8.88 -3.77
N ILE A 7 1.90 -8.54 -4.97
CA ILE A 7 1.07 -7.37 -5.25
C ILE A 7 -0.05 -7.73 -6.24
N ALA A 8 -1.24 -7.16 -6.07
CA ALA A 8 -2.36 -7.35 -6.99
C ALA A 8 -3.33 -6.16 -6.99
N ILE A 9 -3.99 -5.93 -8.14
CA ILE A 9 -5.20 -5.09 -8.20
C ILE A 9 -6.31 -5.84 -7.46
N SER A 10 -6.90 -5.19 -6.46
CA SER A 10 -7.89 -5.79 -5.55
C SER A 10 -9.32 -5.33 -5.82
N THR A 11 -9.52 -4.49 -6.83
CA THR A 11 -10.82 -4.01 -7.30
C THR A 11 -11.04 -4.41 -8.76
N PRO A 12 -12.29 -4.57 -9.23
CA PRO A 12 -12.58 -4.80 -10.64
C PRO A 12 -11.96 -3.74 -11.56
N LEU A 13 -11.64 -4.13 -12.79
CA LEU A 13 -11.21 -3.20 -13.84
C LEU A 13 -12.41 -2.38 -14.34
N GLY A 14 -12.16 -1.14 -14.75
CA GLY A 14 -13.17 -0.24 -15.30
C GLY A 14 -13.26 1.10 -14.56
N TYR A 15 -14.38 1.79 -14.74
CA TYR A 15 -14.61 3.11 -14.15
C TYR A 15 -15.18 3.01 -12.73
N GLY A 16 -14.61 3.78 -11.81
CA GLY A 16 -15.07 3.86 -10.42
C GLY A 16 -14.41 5.03 -9.69
N GLY A 17 -14.94 5.42 -8.53
CA GLY A 17 -14.40 6.54 -7.74
C GLY A 17 -13.07 6.23 -7.04
N LEU A 18 -12.76 4.94 -6.82
CA LEU A 18 -11.55 4.48 -6.15
C LEU A 18 -11.09 3.15 -6.74
N GLY A 19 -9.77 2.95 -6.82
CA GLY A 19 -9.13 1.67 -7.13
C GLY A 19 -8.18 1.25 -6.02
N ILE A 20 -8.07 -0.05 -5.74
CA ILE A 20 -7.22 -0.58 -4.66
C ILE A 20 -6.15 -1.50 -5.23
N VAL A 21 -4.89 -1.24 -4.87
CA VAL A 21 -3.76 -2.16 -5.05
C VAL A 21 -3.30 -2.66 -3.69
N ARG A 22 -3.22 -3.98 -3.52
CA ARG A 22 -2.84 -4.62 -2.25
C ARG A 22 -1.46 -5.25 -2.37
N LEU A 23 -0.59 -4.96 -1.39
CA LEU A 23 0.68 -5.63 -1.18
C LEU A 23 0.61 -6.54 0.05
N SER A 24 1.23 -7.72 -0.01
CA SER A 24 1.29 -8.66 1.11
C SER A 24 2.66 -9.33 1.20
N GLY A 25 3.18 -9.53 2.41
CA GLY A 25 4.46 -10.16 2.67
C GLY A 25 5.44 -9.26 3.44
N LYS A 26 6.60 -9.83 3.80
CA LYS A 26 7.59 -9.22 4.70
C LYS A 26 8.12 -7.86 4.20
N LYS A 27 8.18 -7.66 2.89
CA LYS A 27 8.71 -6.43 2.27
C LYS A 27 7.61 -5.43 1.85
N SER A 28 6.33 -5.70 2.14
CA SER A 28 5.19 -4.87 1.71
C SER A 28 5.31 -3.40 2.14
N LEU A 29 5.51 -3.15 3.43
CA LEU A 29 5.63 -1.78 3.95
C LEU A 29 6.91 -1.06 3.47
N PRO A 30 8.11 -1.68 3.49
CA PRO A 30 9.30 -1.09 2.88
C PRO A 30 9.13 -0.72 1.41
N ILE A 31 8.48 -1.56 0.60
CA ILE A 31 8.20 -1.26 -0.82
C ILE A 31 7.23 -0.07 -0.91
N ALA A 32 6.13 -0.10 -0.16
CA ALA A 32 5.16 0.99 -0.16
C ALA A 32 5.80 2.34 0.21
N LYS A 33 6.70 2.39 1.19
CA LYS A 33 7.41 3.61 1.61
C LYS A 33 8.34 4.20 0.53
N LYS A 34 8.77 3.43 -0.47
CA LYS A 34 9.57 3.95 -1.59
C LYS A 34 8.72 4.75 -2.58
N LEU A 35 7.43 4.41 -2.68
CA LEU A 35 6.49 5.01 -3.63
C LEU A 35 5.65 6.11 -2.98
N PHE A 36 5.21 5.86 -1.73
CA PHE A 36 4.28 6.71 -1.00
C PHE A 36 4.99 7.77 -0.16
N LYS A 37 4.57 9.03 -0.27
CA LYS A 37 4.98 10.10 0.66
C LYS A 37 3.79 10.61 1.47
N SER A 38 3.95 10.68 2.79
CA SER A 38 2.88 11.11 3.70
C SER A 38 2.70 12.63 3.70
N LYS A 39 1.46 13.12 3.56
CA LYS A 39 1.17 14.56 3.54
C LYS A 39 1.39 15.26 4.88
N LYS A 40 1.18 14.56 6.00
CA LYS A 40 1.31 15.12 7.36
C LYS A 40 2.70 14.93 7.98
N ASN A 41 3.74 14.76 7.15
CA ASN A 41 5.11 14.52 7.57
C ASN A 41 5.24 13.44 8.69
N LYS A 42 4.38 12.40 8.62
CA LYS A 42 4.41 11.29 9.57
C LYS A 42 5.51 10.31 9.15
N ALA A 43 6.58 10.24 9.94
CA ALA A 43 7.66 9.26 9.73
C ALA A 43 7.21 7.80 9.93
N GLN A 44 6.13 7.58 10.69
CA GLN A 44 5.61 6.25 11.02
C GLN A 44 4.23 6.01 10.42
N ILE A 45 4.05 4.82 9.86
CA ILE A 45 2.79 4.28 9.35
C ILE A 45 2.37 3.20 10.37
N PRO A 46 1.47 3.50 11.32
CA PRO A 46 1.03 2.54 12.30
C PRO A 46 0.09 1.49 11.68
N PRO A 47 0.03 0.27 12.24
CA PRO A 47 -0.87 -0.78 11.74
C PRO A 47 -2.33 -0.36 11.91
N ARG A 48 -3.20 -0.77 10.96
CA ARG A 48 -4.66 -0.53 10.97
C ARG A 48 -5.05 0.96 10.95
N HIS A 49 -4.24 1.81 10.33
CA HIS A 49 -4.55 3.23 10.20
C HIS A 49 -4.40 3.72 8.75
N PRO A 50 -5.38 4.44 8.20
CA PRO A 50 -5.24 5.06 6.89
C PRO A 50 -4.29 6.26 6.95
N ILE A 51 -3.40 6.38 5.96
CA ILE A 51 -2.52 7.55 5.81
C ILE A 51 -2.77 8.17 4.45
N LEU A 52 -3.02 9.48 4.44
CA LEU A 52 -3.15 10.27 3.21
C LEU A 52 -1.76 10.71 2.73
N GLY A 53 -1.51 10.50 1.44
CA GLY A 53 -0.24 10.83 0.78
C GLY A 53 -0.36 10.77 -0.74
N ASN A 54 0.76 10.58 -1.42
CA ASN A 54 0.92 10.60 -2.88
C ASN A 54 1.90 9.53 -3.37
#